data_AF-A0A418PUC1-F1
#
_entry.id   AF-A0A418PUC1-F1
#
_cell.length_a   1.000
_cell.length_b   1.000
_cell.length_c   1.000
_cell.angle_alpha   90.00
_cell.angle_beta   90.00
_cell.angle_gamma   90.00
#
_symmetry.space_group_name_H-M   'P 1'
#
loop_
_entity.id
_entity.type
_entity.pdbx_description
1 polymer ?
#
loop_
_entity_poly.entity_id
_entity_poly.type
_entity_poly.pdbx_seq_one_letter_code
_entity_poly.pdbx_strand_id
1 'polypeptide(L)'
;MNWNSVIDKTLEVLRNSDRGYVLLDMYNNILTPEEAAFNKISVTPYNALKFIQTQFSGMGLDISDKNTRIKLIALLEEYERLQKERIK
;
A
#
# COMPACT_ATOMS: atom_id res chain seq x y z
N MET A 1 10.68 -11.46 0.81
CA MET A 1 9.75 -10.34 0.59
C MET A 1 9.90 -9.90 -0.86
N ASN A 2 8.79 -9.70 -1.58
CA ASN A 2 8.78 -9.36 -3.00
C ASN A 2 8.12 -7.97 -3.17
N TRP A 3 8.74 -7.10 -3.97
CA TRP A 3 8.20 -5.78 -4.31
C TRP A 3 6.74 -5.82 -4.77
N ASN A 4 6.38 -6.78 -5.63
CA ASN A 4 5.00 -6.92 -6.10
C ASN A 4 4.03 -7.21 -4.95
N SER A 5 4.43 -8.09 -4.03
CA SER A 5 3.60 -8.41 -2.86
C SER A 5 3.39 -7.21 -1.93
N VAL A 6 4.41 -6.34 -1.77
CA VAL A 6 4.28 -5.11 -0.98
C VAL A 6 3.35 -4.10 -1.65
N ILE A 7 3.46 -3.96 -2.98
CA ILE A 7 2.58 -3.09 -3.77
C ILE A 7 1.14 -3.60 -3.71
N ASP A 8 0.91 -4.90 -3.95
CA ASP A 8 -0.41 -5.52 -3.89
C ASP A 8 -1.06 -5.32 -2.52
N LYS A 9 -0.31 -5.54 -1.44
CA LYS A 9 -0.79 -5.31 -0.07
C LYS A 9 -1.10 -3.84 0.18
N THR A 10 -0.27 -2.92 -0.31
CA THR A 10 -0.52 -1.47 -0.22
C THR A 10 -1.80 -1.08 -0.97
N LEU A 11 -2.03 -1.63 -2.16
CA LEU A 11 -3.24 -1.38 -2.95
C LEU A 11 -4.49 -1.98 -2.27
N GLU A 12 -4.37 -3.13 -1.62
CA GLU A 12 -5.41 -3.70 -0.76
C GLU A 12 -5.75 -2.77 0.41
N VAL A 13 -4.75 -2.26 1.12
CA VAL A 13 -4.94 -1.28 2.21
C VAL A 13 -5.68 -0.05 1.72
N LEU A 14 -5.27 0.53 0.58
CA LEU A 14 -5.90 1.73 0.04
C LEU A 14 -7.37 1.47 -0.33
N ARG A 15 -7.67 0.33 -0.95
CA ARG A 15 -9.05 -0.05 -1.33
C ARG A 15 -9.97 -0.30 -0.14
N ASN A 16 -9.43 -0.91 0.91
CA ASN A 16 -10.19 -1.23 2.12
C ASN A 16 -10.10 -0.12 3.19
N SER A 17 -9.39 0.97 2.91
CA SER A 17 -9.27 2.07 3.87
C SER A 17 -10.54 2.92 3.88
N ASP A 18 -11.09 3.13 5.07
CA ASP A 18 -12.15 4.11 5.30
C ASP A 18 -11.61 5.21 6.22
N ARG A 19 -11.75 6.47 5.79
CA ARG A 19 -11.25 7.67 6.49
C ARG A 19 -9.79 7.57 6.97
N GLY A 20 -8.95 6.85 6.22
CA GLY A 20 -7.52 6.68 6.53
C GLY A 20 -7.20 5.55 7.52
N TYR A 21 -8.16 4.69 7.84
CA TYR A 21 -7.97 3.51 8.68
C TYR A 21 -8.34 2.22 7.94
N VAL A 22 -7.68 1.12 8.29
CA VAL A 22 -8.06 -0.24 7.91
C VAL A 22 -8.32 -1.07 9.16
N LEU A 23 -9.19 -2.07 9.06
CA LEU A 23 -9.47 -2.98 10.16
C LEU A 23 -8.60 -4.23 10.01
N LEU A 24 -7.86 -4.56 11.07
CA LEU A 24 -7.00 -5.72 11.12
C LEU A 24 -7.54 -6.75 12.12
N ASP A 25 -7.54 -8.02 11.74
CA ASP A 25 -7.76 -9.12 12.68
C ASP A 25 -6.49 -9.40 13.52
N MET A 26 -6.57 -10.40 14.40
CA MET A 26 -5.45 -10.84 15.23
C MET A 26 -4.24 -11.38 14.45
N TYR A 27 -4.44 -11.74 13.18
CA TYR A 27 -3.41 -12.28 12.29
C TYR A 27 -2.91 -11.24 11.27
N ASN A 28 -3.30 -9.97 11.40
CA ASN A 28 -2.99 -8.86 10.48
C ASN A 28 -3.62 -8.99 9.07
N ASN A 29 -4.71 -9.75 8.93
CA ASN A 29 -5.52 -9.72 7.72
C ASN A 29 -6.38 -8.46 7.71
N ILE A 30 -6.51 -7.86 6.53
CA ILE A 30 -7.37 -6.68 6.34
C ILE A 30 -8.78 -7.19 6.08
N LEU A 31 -9.73 -6.66 6.84
CA LEU A 31 -11.14 -7.01 6.73
C LEU A 31 -11.97 -5.74 6.53
N THR A 32 -13.09 -5.88 5.82
CA THR A 32 -14.10 -4.82 5.80
C THR A 32 -14.89 -4.78 7.12
N PRO A 33 -15.50 -3.64 7.48
CA PRO A 33 -16.40 -3.58 8.63
C PRO A 33 -17.53 -4.61 8.57
N GLU A 34 -18.07 -4.85 7.37
CA GLU A 34 -19.14 -5.80 7.11
C GLU A 34 -18.68 -7.24 7.35
N GLU A 35 -17.51 -7.62 6.85
CA GLU A 35 -16.93 -8.95 7.04
C GLU A 35 -16.63 -9.23 8.51
N ALA A 36 -16.06 -8.24 9.21
CA ALA A 36 -15.76 -8.36 10.63
C ALA A 36 -17.03 -8.55 11.47
N ALA A 37 -18.07 -7.76 11.17
CA ALA A 37 -19.37 -7.86 11.86
C ALA A 37 -20.07 -9.20 11.57
N PHE A 38 -20.09 -9.63 10.31
CA PHE A 38 -20.74 -10.87 9.88
C PHE A 38 -20.08 -12.11 10.51
N ASN A 39 -18.76 -12.17 10.46
CA ASN A 39 -17.99 -13.30 10.99
C ASN A 39 -17.73 -13.22 12.51
N LYS A 40 -18.20 -12.15 13.17
CA LYS A 40 -17.99 -11.86 14.60
C LYS A 40 -16.49 -11.88 14.98
N ILE A 41 -15.66 -11.36 14.08
CA ILE A 41 -14.21 -11.29 14.27
C ILE A 41 -13.90 -9.98 15.00
N SER A 42 -13.10 -10.07 16.06
CA SER A 42 -12.57 -8.87 16.71
C SER A 42 -11.51 -8.25 15.81
N VAL A 43 -11.69 -6.97 15.51
CA VAL A 43 -10.79 -6.20 14.66
C VAL A 43 -10.30 -4.95 15.36
N THR A 44 -9.09 -4.52 15.02
CA THR A 44 -8.47 -3.31 15.54
C THR A 44 -8.26 -2.33 14.39
N PRO A 45 -8.66 -1.05 14.55
CA PRO A 45 -8.37 -0.03 13.55
C PRO A 45 -6.87 0.28 13.51
N TYR A 46 -6.32 0.35 12.31
CA TYR A 46 -4.92 0.70 12.08
C TYR A 46 -4.81 1.82 11.04
N ASN A 47 -3.88 2.75 11.25
CA ASN A 47 -3.68 3.87 10.34
C ASN A 47 -3.11 3.39 8.98
N ALA A 48 -3.87 3.60 7.91
CA ALA A 48 -3.53 3.11 6.57
C ALA A 48 -2.21 3.73 6.06
N LEU A 49 -2.00 5.02 6.26
CA LEU A 49 -0.77 5.69 5.85
C LEU A 49 0.46 5.10 6.56
N LYS A 50 0.38 4.91 7.87
CA LYS A 50 1.47 4.34 8.66
C LYS A 50 1.76 2.91 8.25
N PHE A 51 0.70 2.13 7.97
CA PHE A 51 0.85 0.76 7.48
C PHE A 51 1.67 0.72 6.19
N ILE A 52 1.26 1.53 5.21
CA ILE A 52 1.90 1.60 3.90
C ILE A 52 3.37 2.03 4.05
N GLN A 53 3.65 3.07 4.84
CA GLN A 53 5.01 3.50 5.14
C GLN A 53 5.86 2.35 5.71
N THR A 54 5.34 1.61 6.71
CA THR A 54 6.07 0.49 7.31
C THR A 54 6.37 -0.62 6.30
N GLN A 55 5.44 -0.94 5.39
CA GLN A 55 5.68 -1.96 4.35
C GLN A 55 6.84 -1.57 3.43
N PHE A 56 6.88 -0.32 2.98
CA PHE A 56 7.94 0.18 2.09
C PHE A 56 9.28 0.41 2.81
N SER A 57 9.26 0.87 4.06
CA SER A 57 10.48 0.98 4.88
C SER A 57 11.13 -0.38 5.11
N GLY A 58 10.34 -1.45 5.28
CA GLY A 58 10.86 -2.82 5.32
C GLY A 58 11.59 -3.25 4.05
N MET A 59 11.33 -2.59 2.93
CA MET A 59 12.01 -2.77 1.64
C MET A 59 13.18 -1.79 1.40
N GLY A 60 13.55 -1.02 2.42
CA GLY A 60 14.61 -0.02 2.30
C GLY A 60 14.22 1.19 1.45
N LEU A 61 12.92 1.38 1.16
CA LEU A 61 12.41 2.54 0.43
C LEU A 61 11.56 3.39 1.35
N ASP A 62 12.07 4.54 1.74
CA ASP A 62 11.32 5.48 2.54
C ASP A 62 10.42 6.36 1.67
N ILE A 63 9.21 5.89 1.41
CA ILE A 63 8.17 6.67 0.71
C ILE A 63 7.54 7.75 1.60
N SER A 64 7.89 7.85 2.89
CA SER A 64 7.44 8.94 3.75
C SER A 64 8.22 10.24 3.46
N ASP A 65 9.44 10.14 2.94
CA ASP A 65 10.19 11.26 2.40
C ASP A 65 9.58 11.76 1.08
N LYS A 66 9.28 13.06 1.04
CA LYS A 66 8.76 13.75 -0.14
C LYS A 66 9.73 13.67 -1.31
N ASN A 67 11.03 13.77 -1.08
CA ASN A 67 12.04 13.72 -2.14
C ASN A 67 12.07 12.35 -2.81
N THR A 68 11.98 11.28 -2.03
CA THR A 68 11.87 9.91 -2.55
C THR A 68 10.64 9.76 -3.45
N ARG A 69 9.46 10.23 -3.01
CA ARG A 69 8.24 10.18 -3.83
C ARG A 69 8.37 10.91 -5.17
N ILE A 70 8.93 12.13 -5.16
CA ILE A 70 9.12 12.92 -6.38
C ILE A 70 10.07 12.21 -7.35
N LYS A 71 11.19 11.67 -6.85
CA LYS A 71 12.16 10.93 -7.68
C LYS A 71 11.55 9.67 -8.28
N LEU A 72 10.74 8.94 -7.52
CA LEU A 72 10.04 7.74 -8.00
C LEU A 72 9.03 8.07 -9.11
N ILE A 73 8.25 9.14 -8.94
CA ILE A 73 7.30 9.59 -9.97
C ILE A 73 8.05 9.91 -11.27
N ALA A 74 9.10 10.73 -11.19
CA ALA A 74 9.90 11.08 -12.36
C ALA A 74 10.52 9.83 -13.03
N LEU A 75 11.05 8.89 -12.24
CA LEU A 75 11.61 7.64 -12.78
C LEU A 75 10.58 6.83 -13.56
N LEU A 76 9.37 6.66 -13.01
CA LEU A 76 8.29 5.90 -13.66
C LEU A 76 7.81 6.60 -14.93
N GLU A 77 7.66 7.92 -14.90
CA GLU A 77 7.30 8.72 -16.08
C GLU A 77 8.31 8.57 -17.21
N GLU A 78 9.61 8.66 -16.89
CA GLU A 78 10.67 8.52 -17.91
C GLU A 78 10.81 7.10 -18.44
N TYR A 79 10.60 6.10 -17.60
CA TYR A 79 10.56 4.71 -18.02
C TYR A 79 9.40 4.45 -19.01
N GLU A 80 8.21 4.95 -18.69
CA GLU A 80 7.03 4.85 -19.56
C GLU A 80 7.22 5.58 -20.90
N ARG A 81 7.91 6.74 -20.89
CA ARG A 81 8.28 7.44 -22.12
C ARG A 81 9.14 6.55 -23.03
N LEU A 82 10.20 5.93 -22.48
CA LEU A 82 11.09 5.05 -23.23
C LEU A 82 10.37 3.80 -23.77
N GLN A 83 9.43 3.23 -23.01
CA GLN A 83 8.63 2.08 -23.47
C GLN A 83 7.78 2.45 -24.70
N LYS A 84 7.18 3.64 -24.71
CA LYS A 84 6.38 4.13 -25.85
C LYS A 84 7.23 4.40 -27.09
N GLU A 85 8.46 4.88 -26.90
CA GLU A 85 9.40 5.12 -28.00
C GLU A 85 9.88 3.82 -28.65
N ARG A 86 10.05 2.73 -27.89
CA ARG A 86 10.42 1.41 -28.43
C ARG A 86 9.36 0.75 -29.33
N ILE A 87 8.13 1.25 -29.31
CA ILE A 87 7.00 0.72 -30.08
C ILE A 87 6.83 1.49 -31.41
N LYS A 88 7.68 2.47 -31.70
CA LYS A 88 7.80 3.12 -33.02
C LYS A 88 9.03 2.63 -33.77
#